data_AF-A0A936T322-F1
#
_entry.id   AF-A0A936T322-F1
#
_cell.length_a   1.000
_cell.length_b   1.000
_cell.length_c   1.000
_cell.angle_alpha   90.00
_cell.angle_beta   90.00
_cell.angle_gamma   90.00
#
_symmetry.space_group_name_H-M   'P 1'
#
loop_
_entity.id
_entity.type
_entity.pdbx_description
1 polymer ?
#
loop_
_entity_poly.entity_id
_entity_poly.type
_entity_poly.pdbx_seq_one_letter_code
_entity_poly.pdbx_strand_id
1 'polypeptide(L)'
;MKRSIIARSILLLGLSASITGCTQAAKVCDLICTCEHCNDQDKVEYCNDLETAYDVADAYACGDAWNAYMVCFEERGTCDETEARFSVRNDAGENRCQKEEDAYLDCVTDASAHDGSDGNFN
;
A
#
# COMPACT_ATOMS: atom_id res chain seq x y z
N MET A 1 17.98 4.70 60.22
CA MET A 1 18.20 4.91 58.77
C MET A 1 17.99 3.55 58.08
N LYS A 2 16.78 3.32 57.56
CA LYS A 2 16.35 2.01 57.03
C LYS A 2 16.60 1.98 55.52
N ARG A 3 17.33 0.94 55.10
CA ARG A 3 17.58 0.54 53.72
C ARG A 3 16.25 0.13 53.05
N SER A 4 16.03 0.58 51.82
CA SER A 4 15.19 -0.12 50.84
C SER A 4 15.50 0.43 49.45
N ILE A 5 16.40 -0.25 48.75
CA ILE A 5 16.65 -0.09 47.31
C ILE A 5 15.56 -0.93 46.64
N ILE A 6 14.48 -0.30 46.18
CA ILE A 6 13.50 -0.96 45.32
C ILE A 6 13.97 -0.72 43.89
N ALA A 7 14.79 -1.66 43.40
CA ALA A 7 15.12 -1.77 41.99
C ALA A 7 13.82 -2.09 41.23
N ARG A 8 13.20 -1.06 40.64
CA ARG A 8 12.13 -1.24 39.66
C ARG A 8 12.77 -1.79 38.39
N SER A 9 12.78 -3.11 38.27
CA SER A 9 13.02 -3.82 37.02
C SER A 9 11.88 -3.47 36.06
N ILE A 10 12.07 -2.40 35.29
CA ILE A 10 11.27 -2.09 34.12
C ILE A 10 11.66 -3.14 33.08
N LEU A 11 10.92 -4.25 33.05
CA LEU A 11 10.88 -5.18 31.93
C LEU A 11 10.24 -4.43 30.75
N LEU A 12 11.05 -3.63 30.06
CA LEU A 12 10.82 -3.26 28.67
C LEU A 12 10.98 -4.55 27.86
N LEU A 13 9.90 -5.32 27.77
CA LEU A 13 9.69 -6.26 26.68
C LEU A 13 9.65 -5.41 25.42
N GLY A 14 10.84 -5.20 24.84
CA GLY A 14 10.97 -4.67 23.50
C GLY A 14 10.24 -5.64 22.59
N LEU A 15 9.05 -5.23 22.14
CA LEU A 15 8.61 -5.62 20.82
C LEU A 15 9.69 -5.10 19.89
N SER A 16 10.64 -5.96 19.57
CA SER A 16 11.45 -5.85 18.37
C SER A 16 10.49 -6.00 17.20
N ALA A 17 9.78 -4.91 16.89
CA ALA A 17 9.22 -4.69 15.57
C ALA A 17 10.43 -4.73 14.64
N SER A 18 10.60 -5.84 13.94
CA SER A 18 11.43 -5.88 12.75
C SER A 18 10.81 -4.89 11.78
N ILE A 19 11.26 -3.63 11.84
CA ILE A 19 10.88 -2.57 10.90
C ILE A 19 11.66 -2.82 9.61
N THR A 20 11.45 -3.99 8.99
CA THR A 20 11.62 -4.11 7.54
C THR A 20 10.47 -3.27 6.99
N GLY A 21 10.80 -2.05 6.55
CA GLY A 21 9.83 -1.00 6.26
C GLY A 21 8.65 -1.53 5.45
N CYS A 22 7.44 -1.41 6.01
CA CYS A 22 6.23 -1.72 5.27
C CYS A 22 6.27 -0.92 3.96
N THR A 23 6.11 -1.63 2.83
CA THR A 23 5.95 -0.99 1.53
C THR A 23 4.73 -0.06 1.59
N GLN A 24 4.68 0.93 0.71
CA GLN A 24 3.52 1.82 0.64
C GLN A 24 2.23 1.03 0.35
N ALA A 25 2.33 -0.04 -0.46
CA ALA A 25 1.25 -1.00 -0.71
C ALA A 25 0.75 -1.68 0.58
N ALA A 26 1.64 -2.11 1.48
CA ALA A 26 1.25 -2.74 2.75
C ALA A 26 0.46 -1.78 3.65
N LYS A 27 0.83 -0.49 3.69
CA LYS A 27 0.07 0.52 4.44
C LYS A 27 -1.31 0.76 3.85
N VAL A 28 -1.43 0.86 2.54
CA VAL A 28 -2.73 1.01 1.86
C VAL A 28 -3.59 -0.23 2.08
N CYS A 29 -3.02 -1.44 2.04
CA CYS A 29 -3.74 -2.67 2.39
C CYS A 29 -4.31 -2.59 3.82
N ASP A 30 -3.49 -2.20 4.80
CA ASP A 30 -3.92 -2.04 6.19
C ASP A 30 -5.03 -0.99 6.35
N LEU A 31 -4.91 0.14 5.66
CA LEU A 31 -5.90 1.22 5.65
C LEU A 31 -7.27 0.72 5.14
N ILE A 32 -7.26 0.01 4.01
CA ILE A 32 -8.46 -0.54 3.37
C ILE A 32 -9.06 -1.62 4.27
N CYS A 33 -8.27 -2.58 4.72
CA CYS A 33 -8.79 -3.68 5.52
C CYS A 33 -9.26 -3.28 6.92
N THR A 34 -8.72 -2.20 7.47
CA THR A 34 -9.26 -1.61 8.70
C THR A 34 -10.67 -1.06 8.46
N CYS A 35 -10.88 -0.35 7.34
CA CYS A 35 -12.17 0.20 6.96
C CYS A 35 -13.19 -0.89 6.62
N GLU A 36 -12.80 -1.87 5.81
CA GLU A 36 -13.71 -2.89 5.27
C GLU A 36 -13.87 -4.10 6.18
N HIS A 37 -13.19 -4.09 7.33
CA HIS A 37 -13.18 -5.17 8.31
C HIS A 37 -12.82 -6.52 7.69
N CYS A 38 -11.79 -6.53 6.82
CA CYS A 38 -11.28 -7.75 6.19
C CYS A 38 -11.05 -8.84 7.23
N ASN A 39 -11.42 -10.08 6.89
CA ASN A 39 -10.89 -11.24 7.61
C ASN A 39 -9.41 -11.48 7.20
N ASP A 40 -8.73 -12.37 7.92
CA ASP A 40 -7.30 -12.65 7.68
C ASP A 40 -7.02 -13.13 6.25
N GLN A 41 -7.93 -13.92 5.67
CA GLN A 41 -7.80 -14.41 4.29
C GLN A 41 -7.98 -13.27 3.28
N ASP A 42 -9.02 -12.45 3.43
CA ASP A 42 -9.28 -11.31 2.53
C ASP A 42 -8.10 -10.33 2.54
N LYS A 43 -7.53 -10.09 3.73
CA LYS A 43 -6.35 -9.23 3.88
C LYS A 43 -5.14 -9.78 3.13
N VAL A 44 -4.90 -11.09 3.21
CA VAL A 44 -3.78 -11.73 2.50
C VAL A 44 -3.98 -11.62 0.99
N GLU A 45 -5.17 -11.93 0.49
CA GLU A 45 -5.49 -11.83 -0.95
C GLU A 45 -5.30 -10.39 -1.43
N TYR A 46 -5.88 -9.41 -0.73
CA TYR A 46 -5.80 -8.01 -1.12
C TYR A 46 -4.38 -7.43 -1.07
N CYS A 47 -3.63 -7.73 0.00
CA CYS A 47 -2.23 -7.29 0.11
C CYS A 47 -1.37 -7.92 -1.00
N ASN A 48 -1.59 -9.19 -1.34
CA ASN A 48 -0.85 -9.87 -2.41
C ASN A 48 -1.16 -9.28 -3.79
N ASP A 49 -2.39 -8.84 -4.02
CA ASP A 49 -2.76 -8.16 -5.28
C ASP A 49 -2.02 -6.82 -5.42
N LEU A 50 -1.91 -6.04 -4.33
CA LEU A 50 -1.12 -4.81 -4.32
C LEU A 50 0.38 -5.06 -4.46
N GLU A 51 0.91 -6.14 -3.87
CA GLU A 51 2.30 -6.54 -4.06
C GLU A 51 2.57 -6.98 -5.50
N THR A 52 1.66 -7.76 -6.09
CA THR A 52 1.73 -8.17 -7.50
C THR A 52 1.72 -6.95 -8.44
N ALA A 53 0.86 -5.97 -8.16
CA ALA A 53 0.82 -4.73 -8.94
C ALA A 53 2.13 -3.92 -8.78
N TYR A 54 2.74 -3.91 -7.59
CA TYR A 54 4.06 -3.33 -7.40
C TYR A 54 5.13 -4.08 -8.20
N ASP A 55 5.13 -5.42 -8.22
CA ASP A 55 6.09 -6.21 -9.00
C ASP A 55 5.98 -5.90 -10.50
N VAL A 56 4.76 -5.71 -11.02
CA VAL A 56 4.56 -5.24 -12.41
C VAL A 56 5.15 -3.84 -12.59
N ALA A 57 4.88 -2.92 -11.66
CA ALA A 57 5.43 -1.58 -11.71
C ALA A 57 6.97 -1.61 -11.68
N ASP A 58 7.58 -2.40 -10.82
CA ASP A 58 9.04 -2.54 -10.69
C ASP A 58 9.67 -3.14 -11.95
N ALA A 59 9.05 -4.19 -12.51
CA ALA A 59 9.50 -4.82 -13.76
C ALA A 59 9.57 -3.83 -14.94
N TYR A 60 8.66 -2.85 -14.97
CA TYR A 60 8.61 -1.80 -15.98
C TYR A 60 9.26 -0.46 -15.53
N ALA A 61 9.98 -0.45 -14.41
CA ALA A 61 10.58 0.75 -13.82
C ALA A 61 9.60 1.90 -13.52
N CYS A 62 8.33 1.56 -13.27
CA CYS A 62 7.21 2.43 -12.92
C CYS A 62 6.95 2.53 -11.42
N GLY A 63 7.88 2.08 -10.57
CA GLY A 63 7.73 2.04 -9.10
C GLY A 63 7.40 3.41 -8.47
N ASP A 64 7.96 4.51 -9.00
CA ASP A 64 7.65 5.86 -8.52
C ASP A 64 6.19 6.27 -8.81
N ALA A 65 5.68 5.93 -10.00
CA ALA A 65 4.30 6.22 -10.40
C ALA A 65 3.32 5.38 -9.56
N TRP A 66 3.64 4.11 -9.32
CA TRP A 66 2.89 3.25 -8.40
C TRP A 66 2.87 3.82 -6.98
N ASN A 67 4.02 4.25 -6.46
CA ASN A 67 4.10 4.84 -5.13
C ASN A 67 3.28 6.13 -5.02
N ALA A 68 3.31 6.99 -6.05
CA ALA A 68 2.47 8.19 -6.08
C ALA A 68 0.97 7.85 -6.06
N TYR A 69 0.55 6.81 -6.77
CA TYR A 69 -0.82 6.32 -6.75
C TYR A 69 -1.22 5.81 -5.36
N MET A 70 -0.37 5.02 -4.70
CA MET A 70 -0.61 4.53 -3.34
C MET A 70 -0.62 5.65 -2.29
N VAL A 71 0.23 6.68 -2.41
CA VAL A 71 0.16 7.88 -1.56
C VAL A 71 -1.19 8.58 -1.71
N CYS A 72 -1.73 8.64 -2.93
CA CYS A 72 -3.04 9.23 -3.14
C CYS A 72 -4.15 8.48 -2.38
N PHE A 73 -4.07 7.15 -2.30
CA PHE A 73 -4.99 6.34 -1.49
C PHE A 73 -4.91 6.70 -0.01
N GLU A 74 -3.71 6.88 0.54
CA GLU A 74 -3.55 7.30 1.93
C GLU A 74 -4.09 8.71 2.20
N GLU A 75 -3.83 9.66 1.29
CA GLU A 75 -4.20 11.07 1.50
C GLU A 75 -5.68 11.36 1.19
N ARG A 76 -6.23 10.70 0.17
CA ARG A 76 -7.56 11.00 -0.37
C ARG A 76 -8.56 9.88 -0.12
N GLY A 77 -8.13 8.74 0.41
CA GLY A 77 -9.02 7.65 0.80
C GLY A 77 -10.01 8.07 1.88
N THR A 78 -11.25 7.61 1.76
CA THR A 78 -12.28 7.78 2.79
C THR A 78 -12.95 6.45 3.06
N CYS A 79 -13.19 6.18 4.34
CA CYS A 79 -13.99 5.05 4.77
C CYS A 79 -15.45 5.48 4.96
N ASP A 80 -16.37 4.81 4.29
CA ASP A 80 -17.76 4.80 4.71
C ASP A 80 -17.94 3.76 5.82
N GLU A 81 -17.95 4.23 7.07
CA GLU A 81 -18.10 3.38 8.26
C GLU A 81 -19.49 2.68 8.32
N THR A 82 -20.49 3.17 7.59
CA THR A 82 -21.83 2.55 7.56
C THR A 82 -21.84 1.38 6.59
N GLU A 83 -21.21 1.54 5.43
CA GLU A 83 -21.11 0.50 4.40
C GLU A 83 -19.86 -0.39 4.54
N ALA A 84 -18.96 -0.06 5.47
CA ALA A 84 -17.62 -0.63 5.60
C ALA A 84 -16.91 -0.69 4.24
N ARG A 85 -16.88 0.45 3.54
CA ARG A 85 -16.35 0.54 2.18
C ARG A 85 -15.32 1.65 2.07
N PHE A 86 -14.12 1.27 1.64
CA PHE A 86 -13.09 2.23 1.31
C PHE A 86 -13.29 2.78 -0.10
N SER A 87 -13.03 4.07 -0.29
CA SER A 87 -13.13 4.69 -1.60
C SER A 87 -12.26 5.93 -1.71
N VAL A 88 -11.65 6.11 -2.87
CA VAL A 88 -11.03 7.37 -3.30
C VAL A 88 -11.99 8.23 -4.13
N ARG A 89 -13.25 7.82 -4.31
CA ARG A 89 -14.25 8.63 -5.01
C ARG A 89 -14.82 9.73 -4.13
N ASN A 90 -15.21 10.85 -4.74
CA ASN A 90 -15.98 11.91 -4.07
C ASN A 90 -17.50 11.64 -4.17
N ASP A 91 -18.31 12.54 -3.61
CA ASP A 91 -19.78 12.44 -3.62
C ASP A 91 -20.39 12.48 -5.04
N ALA A 92 -19.65 13.04 -6.02
CA ALA A 92 -20.04 13.05 -7.43
C ALA A 92 -19.62 11.77 -8.18
N GLY A 93 -18.94 10.84 -7.51
CA GLY A 93 -18.45 9.58 -8.07
C GLY A 93 -17.11 9.68 -8.82
N GLU A 94 -16.46 10.84 -8.79
CA GLU A 94 -15.19 11.08 -9.49
C GLU A 94 -14.03 10.47 -8.70
N ASN A 95 -13.11 9.78 -9.39
CA ASN A 95 -11.91 9.27 -8.76
C ASN A 95 -10.97 10.41 -8.36
N ARG A 96 -10.79 10.65 -7.05
CA ARG A 96 -9.89 11.69 -6.56
C ARG A 96 -8.42 11.35 -6.83
N CYS A 97 -8.08 10.13 -7.21
CA CYS A 97 -6.73 9.68 -7.57
C CYS A 97 -6.56 9.44 -9.07
N GLN A 98 -7.47 9.93 -9.92
CA GLN A 98 -7.45 9.66 -11.36
C GLN A 98 -6.12 10.05 -12.00
N LYS A 99 -5.55 11.20 -11.62
CA LYS A 99 -4.30 11.69 -12.21
C LYS A 99 -3.13 10.75 -11.91
N GLU A 100 -3.02 10.30 -10.67
CA GLU A 100 -1.97 9.40 -10.23
C GLU A 100 -2.18 7.99 -10.79
N GLU A 101 -3.43 7.55 -10.94
CA GLU A 101 -3.81 6.30 -11.64
C GLU A 101 -3.40 6.33 -13.11
N ASP A 102 -3.77 7.38 -13.84
CA ASP A 102 -3.45 7.55 -15.26
C ASP A 102 -1.94 7.56 -15.46
N ALA A 103 -1.18 8.27 -14.61
CA ALA A 103 0.28 8.32 -14.69
C ALA A 103 0.93 6.93 -14.49
N TYR A 104 0.38 6.12 -13.59
CA TYR A 104 0.83 4.73 -13.39
C TYR A 104 0.50 3.86 -14.62
N LEU A 105 -0.73 3.91 -15.11
CA LEU A 105 -1.17 3.13 -16.25
C LEU A 105 -0.44 3.51 -17.54
N ASP A 106 -0.24 4.79 -17.78
CA ASP A 106 0.52 5.31 -18.92
C ASP A 106 1.97 4.82 -18.84
N CYS A 107 2.61 4.86 -17.66
CA CYS A 107 3.97 4.35 -17.50
C CYS A 107 4.08 2.86 -17.86
N VAL A 108 3.18 2.03 -17.32
CA VAL A 108 3.19 0.58 -17.61
C VAL A 108 2.88 0.31 -19.08
N THR A 109 1.95 1.05 -19.67
CA THR A 109 1.56 0.89 -21.08
C THR A 109 2.70 1.27 -22.02
N ASP A 110 3.35 2.41 -21.79
CA ASP A 110 4.48 2.86 -22.60
C ASP A 110 5.66 1.90 -22.47
N ALA A 111 6.01 1.50 -21.25
CA ALA A 111 7.11 0.57 -21.01
C ALA A 111 6.86 -0.81 -21.64
N SER A 112 5.64 -1.35 -21.52
CA SER A 112 5.27 -2.64 -22.11
C SER A 112 5.19 -2.62 -23.64
N ALA A 113 4.85 -1.47 -24.26
CA ALA A 113 4.89 -1.31 -25.71
C ALA A 113 6.31 -1.35 -26.29
N HIS A 114 7.31 -0.92 -25.51
CA HIS A 114 8.71 -0.94 -25.90
C HIS A 114 9.40 -2.30 -25.65
N ASP A 115 8.95 -3.06 -24.66
CA ASP A 115 9.44 -4.42 -24.35
C ASP A 115 9.16 -5.42 -25.49
N GLY A 116 8.15 -5.16 -26.33
CA GLY A 116 7.85 -5.96 -27.52
C GLY A 116 8.71 -5.68 -28.77
N SER A 117 9.58 -4.65 -28.75
CA SER A 117 10.35 -4.23 -29.94
C SER A 117 11.76 -4.84 -30.05
N ASP A 118 12.23 -5.58 -29.03
CA ASP A 118 13.53 -6.27 -29.07
C ASP A 118 13.45 -7.71 -29.62
N GLY A 119 12.31 -8.09 -30.20
CA GLY A 119 12.13 -9.32 -30.96
C GLY A 119 12.72 -9.24 -32.39
N ASN A 120 14.03 -9.01 -32.50
CA ASN A 120 14.75 -9.26 -33.75
C ASN A 120 14.85 -10.77 -33.98
N PHE A 121 13.77 -11.36 -34.50
CA PHE A 121 13.79 -12.72 -35.06
C PHE A 121 14.59 -12.70 -36.36
N ASN A 122 15.88 -13.04 -36.26
CA ASN A 122 16.67 -13.54 -37.40
C ASN A 122 16.20 -14.94 -37.80
#